data_AF-A0A397J7T8-F1
#
_entry.id   AF-A0A397J7T8-F1
#
_cell.length_a   1.000
_cell.length_b   1.000
_cell.length_c   1.000
_cell.angle_alpha   90.00
_cell.angle_beta   90.00
_cell.angle_gamma   90.00
#
_symmetry.space_group_name_H-M   'P 1'
#
loop_
_entity.id
_entity.type
_entity.pdbx_description
1 polymer ?
#
loop_
_entity_poly.entity_id
_entity_poly.type
_entity_poly.pdbx_seq_one_letter_code
_entity_poly.pdbx_strand_id
1 'polypeptide(L)'
;MFIMDNENSESFNTIKIIRQYEASDVQSNNNAPSYKYDILYENQRGLFVMGIPKFNSKVLSPADPPPWTNIDQECSPMDIHTFQLPDPSWEWVYKEWLIDMSGDVDEEGWEYAFDFHCDNWHGCYRTFRSFVRKRRWVKLRRLKGSSNEDIPPIPSRVKKDN
;
A
#
# COMPACT_ATOMS: atom_id res chain seq x y z
N MET A 1 -27.38 -30.40 40.52
CA MET A 1 -26.75 -31.67 40.07
C MET A 1 -27.35 -31.92 38.70
N PHE A 2 -26.68 -31.68 37.57
CA PHE A 2 -25.33 -32.09 37.18
C PHE A 2 -24.49 -30.95 36.60
N ILE A 3 -23.17 -31.07 36.76
CA ILE A 3 -22.09 -30.34 36.07
C ILE A 3 -21.42 -31.34 35.12
N MET A 4 -20.86 -30.80 34.02
CA MET A 4 -19.69 -31.21 33.21
C MET A 4 -20.03 -31.03 31.71
N ASP A 5 -19.48 -30.00 31.05
CA ASP A 5 -18.22 -29.99 30.25
C ASP A 5 -18.47 -30.71 28.90
N ASN A 6 -17.93 -30.36 27.74
CA ASN A 6 -16.71 -29.66 27.38
C ASN A 6 -16.78 -29.30 25.89
N GLU A 7 -15.96 -28.33 25.50
CA GLU A 7 -15.33 -28.11 24.18
C GLU A 7 -15.57 -29.19 23.09
N ASN A 8 -15.96 -28.78 21.88
CA ASN A 8 -15.08 -28.82 20.69
C ASN A 8 -15.84 -28.40 19.42
N SER A 9 -15.60 -27.18 18.92
CA SER A 9 -15.60 -26.93 17.48
C SER A 9 -14.77 -25.69 17.15
N GLU A 10 -13.55 -25.65 17.68
CA GLU A 10 -12.45 -24.96 16.99
C GLU A 10 -12.09 -25.76 15.73
N SER A 11 -11.54 -25.07 14.73
CA SER A 11 -11.17 -25.57 13.40
C SER A 11 -12.32 -25.73 12.41
N PHE A 12 -12.64 -24.65 11.69
CA PHE A 12 -12.37 -24.59 10.24
C PHE A 12 -12.11 -23.14 9.80
N ASN A 13 -10.82 -22.83 9.67
CA ASN A 13 -10.24 -21.96 8.63
C ASN A 13 -10.55 -20.47 8.67
N THR A 14 -9.74 -19.77 9.47
CA THR A 14 -8.83 -18.70 9.00
C THR A 14 -8.86 -18.47 7.49
N ILE A 15 -9.71 -17.54 7.06
CA ILE A 15 -9.37 -16.58 6.00
C ILE A 15 -9.92 -15.23 6.47
N LYS A 16 -9.09 -14.42 7.12
CA LYS A 16 -9.40 -13.00 7.34
C LYS A 16 -9.30 -12.30 5.99
N ILE A 17 -10.37 -12.38 5.20
CA ILE A 17 -10.56 -11.50 4.04
C ILE A 17 -10.79 -10.11 4.61
N ILE A 18 -9.79 -9.24 4.52
CA ILE A 18 -9.91 -7.83 4.90
C ILE A 18 -10.78 -7.17 3.83
N ARG A 19 -12.09 -7.16 4.07
CA ARG A 19 -13.07 -6.38 3.32
C ARG A 19 -12.99 -4.95 3.85
N GLN A 20 -12.83 -4.01 2.92
CA GLN A 20 -12.90 -2.56 3.15
C GLN A 20 -14.06 -2.24 4.12
N TYR A 21 -13.75 -1.66 5.29
CA TYR A 21 -14.75 -1.03 6.14
C TYR A 21 -14.72 0.47 5.88
N GLU A 22 -15.84 1.02 5.43
CA GLU A 22 -16.04 2.46 5.25
C GLU A 22 -15.99 3.17 6.61
N ALA A 23 -15.33 4.33 6.62
CA ALA A 23 -15.09 5.12 7.80
C ALA A 23 -16.40 5.64 8.40
N SER A 24 -16.75 5.18 9.60
CA SER A 24 -17.69 5.88 10.47
C SER A 24 -16.94 6.86 11.37
N ASP A 25 -17.34 8.13 11.34
CA ASP A 25 -16.78 9.22 12.13
C ASP A 25 -16.79 8.93 13.63
N VAL A 26 -15.61 8.69 14.20
CA VAL A 26 -15.39 8.68 15.65
C VAL A 26 -14.72 9.99 16.04
N GLN A 27 -15.49 10.87 16.69
CA GLN A 27 -14.95 12.04 17.40
C GLN A 27 -14.04 11.57 18.55
N SER A 28 -12.72 11.63 18.36
CA SER A 28 -11.74 11.44 19.43
C SER A 28 -11.22 12.79 19.91
N ASN A 29 -11.55 13.12 21.17
CA ASN A 29 -10.93 14.12 22.02
C ASN A 29 -9.39 14.23 21.81
N ASN A 30 -8.89 15.44 21.53
CA ASN A 30 -7.54 16.01 21.76
C ASN A 30 -6.24 15.15 21.75
N ASN A 31 -6.23 13.92 21.25
CA ASN A 31 -5.04 13.11 21.08
C ASN A 31 -4.67 13.03 19.61
N ALA A 32 -3.45 13.42 19.27
CA ALA A 32 -2.87 13.13 17.96
C ALA A 32 -3.03 11.64 17.64
N PRO A 33 -3.32 11.26 16.38
CA PRO A 33 -3.55 9.87 16.03
C PRO A 33 -2.33 9.03 16.41
N SER A 34 -2.56 8.00 17.22
CA SER A 34 -1.52 7.08 17.71
C SER A 34 -0.86 6.29 16.59
N TYR A 35 -1.54 6.15 15.45
CA TYR A 35 -1.08 5.44 14.25
C TYR A 35 -1.08 6.37 13.04
N LYS A 36 -0.08 6.21 12.17
CA LYS A 36 -0.01 6.92 10.89
C LYS A 36 0.55 6.02 9.80
N TYR A 37 -0.09 6.04 8.65
CA TYR A 37 0.41 5.39 7.43
C TYR A 37 1.30 6.34 6.65
N ASP A 38 2.46 5.83 6.26
CA ASP A 38 3.33 6.40 5.24
C ASP A 38 3.12 5.60 3.94
N ILE A 39 2.91 6.31 2.83
CA ILE A 39 2.62 5.71 1.52
C ILE A 39 3.68 6.19 0.52
N LEU A 40 4.26 5.25 -0.21
CA LEU A 40 5.16 5.50 -1.31
C LEU A 40 4.67 4.79 -2.57
N TYR A 41 4.88 5.40 -3.72
CA TYR A 41 4.70 4.79 -5.02
C TYR A 41 6.05 4.59 -5.68
N GLU A 42 6.29 3.37 -6.14
CA GLU A 42 7.44 3.02 -6.96
C GLU A 42 7.04 3.07 -8.44
N ASN A 43 7.75 3.85 -9.25
CA ASN A 43 7.45 4.07 -10.66
C ASN A 43 8.52 3.44 -11.56
N GLN A 44 8.09 2.74 -12.61
CA GLN A 44 9.00 2.15 -13.59
C GLN A 44 8.44 2.24 -15.01
N ARG A 45 9.32 2.38 -15.99
CA ARG A 45 8.99 2.31 -17.43
C ARG A 45 9.61 1.06 -18.04
N GLY A 46 8.95 0.46 -19.02
CA GLY A 46 9.43 -0.76 -19.66
C GLY A 46 8.46 -1.39 -20.62
N LEU A 47 8.80 -2.58 -21.08
CA LEU A 47 7.95 -3.42 -21.91
C LEU A 47 8.25 -4.90 -21.64
N PHE A 48 7.37 -5.78 -22.10
CA PHE A 48 7.64 -7.21 -22.12
C PHE A 48 8.47 -7.54 -23.37
N VAL A 49 9.69 -8.02 -23.17
CA VAL A 49 10.55 -8.51 -24.26
C VAL A 49 10.49 -10.03 -24.22
N MET A 50 9.91 -10.64 -25.26
CA MET A 50 9.75 -12.10 -25.35
C MET A 50 9.03 -12.70 -24.11
N GLY A 51 8.01 -12.01 -23.60
CA GLY A 51 7.25 -12.45 -22.42
C GLY A 51 7.91 -12.18 -21.08
N ILE A 52 9.11 -11.60 -21.05
CA ILE A 52 9.80 -11.23 -19.81
C ILE A 52 9.58 -9.74 -19.52
N PRO A 53 9.07 -9.35 -18.34
CA PRO A 53 8.94 -7.95 -17.97
C PRO A 53 10.32 -7.29 -17.85
N LYS A 54 10.58 -6.25 -18.65
CA LYS A 54 11.80 -5.43 -18.60
C LYS A 54 11.46 -4.01 -18.16
N PHE A 55 11.01 -3.87 -16.92
CA PHE A 55 10.74 -2.57 -16.30
C PHE A 55 11.90 -2.13 -15.43
N ASN A 56 12.22 -0.84 -15.48
CA ASN A 56 13.28 -0.26 -14.69
C ASN A 56 12.99 1.23 -14.45
N SER A 57 13.28 1.72 -13.24
CA SER A 57 13.19 3.14 -12.92
C SER A 57 14.23 3.99 -13.66
N LYS A 58 15.35 3.40 -14.08
CA LYS A 58 16.39 4.09 -14.89
C LYS A 58 15.96 4.42 -16.32
N VAL A 59 14.84 3.86 -16.78
CA VAL A 59 14.27 4.10 -18.12
C VAL A 59 13.17 5.16 -18.07
N LEU A 60 12.90 5.73 -16.89
CA LEU A 60 11.99 6.87 -16.76
C LEU A 60 12.52 8.07 -17.56
N SER A 61 11.61 8.68 -18.29
CA SER A 61 11.88 9.86 -19.11
C SER A 61 11.84 11.12 -18.24
N PRO A 62 12.44 12.25 -18.64
CA PRO A 62 12.33 13.50 -17.88
C PRO A 62 10.90 14.02 -17.68
N ALA A 63 9.96 13.60 -18.54
CA ALA A 63 8.54 13.91 -18.41
C ALA A 63 7.79 12.95 -17.46
N ASP A 64 8.41 11.83 -17.08
CA ASP A 64 7.81 10.87 -16.17
C ASP A 64 7.98 11.33 -14.71
N PRO A 65 7.11 10.85 -13.79
CA PRO A 65 7.36 10.98 -12.37
C PRO A 65 8.69 10.31 -12.00
N PRO A 66 9.33 10.76 -10.91
CA PRO A 66 10.57 10.15 -10.41
C PRO A 66 10.33 8.70 -9.95
N PRO A 67 11.41 7.92 -9.76
CA PRO A 67 11.34 6.53 -9.31
C PRO A 67 10.48 6.30 -8.07
N TRP A 68 10.46 7.27 -7.16
CA TRP A 68 9.72 7.23 -5.91
C TRP A 68 8.88 8.49 -5.75
N THR A 69 7.60 8.31 -5.44
CA THR A 69 6.65 9.41 -5.22
C THR A 69 5.85 9.21 -3.95
N ASN A 70 5.41 10.30 -3.31
CA ASN A 70 4.58 10.26 -2.11
C ASN A 70 3.09 10.02 -2.44
N ILE A 71 2.21 10.07 -1.42
CA ILE A 71 0.77 9.90 -1.62
C ILE A 71 0.17 10.90 -2.62
N ASP A 72 0.71 12.12 -2.63
CA ASP A 72 0.30 13.24 -3.47
C ASP A 72 0.92 13.19 -4.88
N GLN A 73 1.61 12.10 -5.23
CA GLN A 73 2.34 11.91 -6.49
C GLN A 73 3.51 12.87 -6.71
N GLU A 74 4.00 13.50 -5.64
CA GLU A 74 5.18 14.37 -5.68
C GLU A 74 6.47 13.57 -5.48
N CYS A 75 7.60 14.14 -5.89
CA CYS A 75 8.91 13.51 -5.74
C CYS A 75 9.22 13.17 -4.28
N SER A 76 9.46 11.88 -4.00
CA SER A 76 10.01 11.45 -2.72
C SER A 76 11.53 11.34 -2.82
N PRO A 77 12.30 12.03 -1.95
CA PRO A 77 13.75 11.86 -1.89
C PRO A 77 14.17 10.52 -1.27
N MET A 78 13.24 9.80 -0.64
CA MET A 78 13.48 8.54 0.06
C MET A 78 12.82 7.38 -0.68
N ASP A 79 13.46 6.22 -0.60
CA ASP A 79 12.95 4.92 -1.06
C ASP A 79 12.56 4.02 0.11
N ILE A 80 12.06 2.81 -0.18
CA ILE A 80 11.64 1.85 0.84
C ILE A 80 12.77 1.43 1.82
N HIS A 81 14.04 1.55 1.43
CA HIS A 81 15.19 1.13 2.24
C HIS A 81 15.77 2.27 3.08
N THR A 82 15.65 3.50 2.59
CA THR A 82 16.21 4.72 3.20
C THR A 82 15.20 5.48 4.04
N PHE A 83 13.90 5.20 3.88
CA PHE A 83 12.83 5.90 4.61
C PHE A 83 13.01 5.81 6.13
N GLN A 84 13.11 6.99 6.77
CA GLN A 84 13.28 7.11 8.22
C GLN A 84 12.00 7.58 8.91
N LEU A 85 11.93 7.34 10.22
CA LEU A 85 10.90 7.96 11.04
C LEU A 85 11.17 9.47 11.14
N PRO A 86 10.11 10.30 11.24
CA PRO A 86 10.29 11.75 11.38
C PRO A 86 11.05 12.14 12.64
N ASP A 87 10.79 11.41 13.74
CA ASP A 87 11.39 11.65 15.05
C ASP A 87 11.38 10.37 15.92
N PRO A 88 12.14 10.33 17.02
CA PRO A 88 12.29 9.14 17.86
C PRO A 88 11.06 8.75 18.70
N SER A 89 10.00 9.58 18.74
CA SER A 89 8.75 9.25 19.45
C SER A 89 7.94 8.19 18.72
N TRP A 90 8.22 7.96 17.43
CA TRP A 90 7.58 6.93 16.62
C TRP A 90 8.34 5.62 16.66
N GLU A 91 7.63 4.55 16.35
CA GLU A 91 8.18 3.24 16.02
C GLU A 91 7.39 2.60 14.89
N TRP A 92 8.06 1.78 14.08
CA TRP A 92 7.40 1.02 13.03
C TRP A 92 6.59 -0.13 13.64
N VAL A 93 5.36 -0.29 13.19
CA VAL A 93 4.53 -1.45 13.59
C VAL A 93 5.05 -2.72 12.92
N TYR A 94 5.47 -2.62 11.67
CA TYR A 94 6.12 -3.69 10.92
C TYR A 94 7.51 -3.24 10.46
N LYS A 95 8.49 -4.15 10.53
CA LYS A 95 9.87 -3.86 10.11
C LYS A 95 9.94 -3.55 8.61
N GLU A 96 9.27 -4.37 7.81
CA GLU A 96 9.26 -4.29 6.36
C GLU A 96 8.15 -3.36 5.85
N TRP A 97 8.32 -2.87 4.63
CA TRP A 97 7.22 -2.25 3.88
C TRP A 97 6.24 -3.34 3.42
N LEU A 98 4.95 -3.00 3.42
CA LEU A 98 3.92 -3.86 2.87
C LEU A 98 3.53 -3.39 1.47
N ILE A 99 3.23 -4.32 0.59
CA ILE A 99 2.66 -4.01 -0.73
C ILE A 99 1.15 -3.92 -0.55
N ASP A 100 0.56 -2.81 -1.00
CA ASP A 100 -0.90 -2.67 -1.01
C ASP A 100 -1.48 -3.45 -2.19
N MET A 101 -2.12 -4.58 -1.90
CA MET A 101 -2.78 -5.43 -2.89
C MET A 101 -4.26 -5.05 -3.13
N SER A 102 -4.73 -3.92 -2.59
CA SER A 102 -6.08 -3.42 -2.89
C SER A 102 -6.17 -2.95 -4.36
N GLY A 103 -7.36 -3.04 -4.97
CA GLY A 103 -7.56 -2.60 -6.36
C GLY A 103 -7.19 -3.63 -7.42
N ASP A 104 -7.02 -3.17 -8.67
CA ASP A 104 -6.65 -3.99 -9.82
C ASP A 104 -5.12 -3.99 -9.99
N VAL A 105 -4.46 -4.95 -9.35
CA VAL A 105 -3.00 -5.15 -9.39
C VAL A 105 -2.64 -6.57 -9.81
N ASP A 106 -1.43 -6.78 -10.30
CA ASP A 106 -0.90 -8.14 -10.50
C ASP A 106 -0.48 -8.83 -9.19
N GLU A 107 0.04 -10.04 -9.30
CA GLU A 107 0.51 -10.88 -8.18
C GLU A 107 1.67 -10.25 -7.39
N GLU A 108 2.40 -9.31 -7.98
CA GLU A 108 3.50 -8.56 -7.35
C GLU A 108 3.07 -7.15 -6.87
N GLY A 109 1.80 -6.79 -7.04
CA GLY A 109 1.20 -5.52 -6.65
C GLY A 109 1.44 -4.37 -7.63
N TRP A 110 1.80 -4.66 -8.88
CA TRP A 110 1.95 -3.65 -9.92
C TRP A 110 0.62 -3.31 -10.60
N GLU A 111 0.44 -2.03 -10.87
CA GLU A 111 -0.53 -1.50 -11.83
C GLU A 111 0.21 -1.06 -13.08
N TYR A 112 -0.39 -1.27 -14.24
CA TYR A 112 0.17 -0.89 -15.54
C TYR A 112 -0.71 0.14 -16.23
N ALA A 113 -0.09 1.01 -17.03
CA ALA A 113 -0.78 1.96 -17.90
C ALA A 113 0.02 2.23 -19.18
N PHE A 114 -0.60 2.96 -20.11
CA PHE A 114 0.08 3.41 -21.32
C PHE A 114 1.12 4.50 -21.00
N ASP A 115 0.75 5.47 -20.17
CA ASP A 115 1.64 6.49 -19.61
C ASP A 115 1.19 6.85 -18.16
N PHE A 116 2.00 7.66 -17.46
CA PHE A 116 1.72 8.05 -16.06
C PHE A 116 0.62 9.11 -15.90
N HIS A 117 0.25 9.79 -16.97
CA HIS A 117 -0.75 10.86 -17.00
C HIS A 117 -2.16 10.33 -17.35
N CYS A 118 -2.27 9.10 -17.83
CA CYS A 118 -3.52 8.40 -18.05
C CYS A 118 -4.15 7.90 -16.73
N ASP A 119 -5.48 7.90 -16.68
CA ASP A 119 -6.24 7.38 -15.54
C ASP A 119 -6.60 5.88 -15.68
N ASN A 120 -6.37 5.29 -16.85
CA ASN A 120 -6.68 3.89 -17.13
C ASN A 120 -5.53 2.96 -16.69
N TRP A 121 -5.43 2.73 -15.38
CA TRP A 121 -4.54 1.76 -14.76
C TRP A 121 -5.23 0.39 -14.65
N HIS A 122 -4.45 -0.67 -14.82
CA HIS A 122 -4.94 -2.06 -14.74
C HIS A 122 -3.88 -3.01 -14.20
N GLY A 123 -4.30 -4.08 -13.53
CA GLY A 123 -3.40 -5.05 -12.91
C GLY A 123 -2.81 -6.04 -13.91
N CYS A 124 -3.57 -6.42 -14.93
CA CYS A 124 -3.10 -7.37 -15.95
C CYS A 124 -2.32 -6.67 -17.07
N TYR A 125 -1.09 -7.09 -17.36
CA TYR A 125 -0.33 -6.57 -18.49
C TYR A 125 -1.08 -6.69 -19.82
N ARG A 126 -1.18 -5.58 -20.56
CA ARG A 126 -1.79 -5.53 -21.89
C ARG A 126 -0.75 -5.10 -22.92
N THR A 127 -0.48 -5.96 -23.90
CA THR A 127 0.47 -5.66 -24.98
C THR A 127 0.10 -4.34 -25.66
N PHE A 128 1.10 -3.49 -25.92
CA PHE A 128 0.96 -2.14 -26.48
C PHE A 128 0.11 -1.14 -25.65
N ARG A 129 -0.26 -1.48 -24.41
CA ARG A 129 -1.04 -0.63 -23.50
C ARG A 129 -0.47 -0.53 -22.08
N SER A 130 0.68 -1.16 -21.84
CA SER A 130 1.35 -1.29 -20.54
C SER A 130 2.83 -0.94 -20.67
N PHE A 131 3.15 0.35 -20.88
CA PHE A 131 4.55 0.82 -21.00
C PHE A 131 5.09 1.40 -19.70
N VAL A 132 4.20 1.78 -18.79
CA VAL A 132 4.57 2.21 -17.45
C VAL A 132 3.91 1.30 -16.42
N ARG A 133 4.54 1.19 -15.26
CA ARG A 133 3.95 0.54 -14.10
C ARG A 133 4.23 1.32 -12.83
N LYS A 134 3.33 1.24 -11.87
CA LYS A 134 3.52 1.76 -10.52
C LYS A 134 3.13 0.73 -9.48
N ARG A 135 3.76 0.76 -8.30
CA ARG A 135 3.44 -0.11 -7.17
C ARG A 135 3.30 0.72 -5.91
N ARG A 136 2.22 0.47 -5.16
CA ARG A 136 1.91 1.18 -3.91
C ARG A 136 2.46 0.41 -2.72
N TRP A 137 3.36 1.07 -2.00
CA TRP A 137 3.96 0.60 -0.76
C TRP A 137 3.35 1.33 0.42
N VAL A 138 3.05 0.60 1.49
CA VAL A 138 2.48 1.14 2.73
C VAL A 138 3.33 0.74 3.93
N LYS A 139 3.57 1.69 4.82
CA LYS A 139 4.24 1.45 6.09
C LYS A 139 3.45 2.08 7.22
N LEU A 140 3.28 1.33 8.29
CA LEU A 140 2.54 1.78 9.46
C LEU A 140 3.52 2.12 10.57
N ARG A 141 3.42 3.34 11.09
CA ARG A 141 4.09 3.76 12.31
C ARG A 141 3.08 4.07 13.41
N ARG A 142 3.55 3.96 14.64
CA ARG A 142 2.79 4.35 15.83
C ARG A 142 3.64 5.16 16.80
N LEU A 143 2.97 5.93 17.65
CA LEU A 143 3.62 6.60 18.78
C LEU A 143 3.99 5.57 19.85
N LYS A 144 5.21 5.70 20.41
CA LYS A 144 5.66 4.89 21.53
C LYS A 144 4.73 5.10 22.74
N GLY A 145 4.31 4.01 23.37
CA GLY A 145 3.38 4.05 24.49
C GLY A 145 1.89 4.05 24.10
N SER A 146 1.56 3.97 22.81
CA SER A 146 0.18 3.71 22.36
C SER A 146 -0.23 2.24 22.56
N SER A 147 -1.51 2.01 22.86
CA SER A 147 -2.08 0.65 22.94
C SER A 147 -2.20 0.01 21.56
N ASN A 148 -2.10 -1.32 21.51
CA ASN A 148 -2.12 -2.12 20.27
C ASN A 148 -3.52 -2.33 19.67
N GLU A 149 -4.57 -1.75 20.23
CA GLU A 149 -5.90 -2.34 20.08
C GLU A 149 -6.69 -1.89 18.85
N ASP A 150 -6.27 -0.84 18.13
CA ASP A 150 -7.03 -0.34 16.97
C ASP A 150 -6.10 0.12 15.85
N ILE A 151 -5.50 -0.82 15.11
CA ILE A 151 -4.77 -0.48 13.88
C ILE A 151 -5.79 0.09 12.87
N PRO A 152 -5.62 1.35 12.42
CA PRO A 152 -6.56 1.94 11.46
C PRO A 152 -6.53 1.17 10.14
N PRO A 153 -7.63 1.19 9.36
CA PRO A 153 -7.63 0.59 8.03
C PRO A 153 -6.61 1.28 7.12
N ILE A 154 -6.07 0.52 6.16
CA ILE A 154 -5.17 1.08 5.14
C ILE A 154 -5.94 2.15 4.36
N PRO A 155 -5.37 3.36 4.14
CA PRO A 155 -6.03 4.40 3.38
C PRO A 155 -6.41 3.91 1.99
N SER A 156 -7.66 4.17 1.59
CA SER A 156 -8.12 3.88 0.23
C SER A 156 -7.21 4.53 -0.81
N ARG A 157 -7.07 3.89 -1.97
CA ARG A 157 -6.44 4.52 -3.13
C ARG A 157 -7.27 5.74 -3.50
N VAL A 158 -6.64 6.92 -3.56
CA VAL A 158 -7.32 8.15 -4.01
C VAL A 158 -7.79 7.89 -5.43
N LYS A 159 -9.11 7.85 -5.64
CA LYS A 159 -9.67 7.93 -6.98
C LYS A 159 -9.51 9.38 -7.40
N LYS A 160 -8.82 9.66 -8.51
CA LYS A 160 -8.94 10.96 -9.15
C LYS A 160 -10.39 11.04 -9.63
N ASP A 161 -11.21 11.82 -8.94
CA ASP A 161 -12.50 12.21 -9.48
C ASP A 161 -12.21 13.11 -10.69
N ASN A 162 -12.74 12.72 -11.85
CA ASN A 162 -12.61 13.43 -13.13
C ASN A 162 -13.29 14.80 -13.10
#